data_AF-A0A945YXK3-F1
#
_entry.id   AF-A0A945YXK3-F1
#
_cell.length_a   1.000
_cell.length_b   1.000
_cell.length_c   1.000
_cell.angle_alpha   90.00
_cell.angle_beta   90.00
_cell.angle_gamma   90.00
#
_symmetry.space_group_name_H-M   'P 1'
#
loop_
_entity.id
_entity.type
_entity.pdbx_description
1 polymer ?
#
loop_
_entity_poly.entity_id
_entity_poly.type
_entity_poly.pdbx_seq_one_letter_code
_entity_poly.pdbx_strand_id
1 'polypeptide(L)'
;MDLKLAVLIDGDNIPSAYVKEMMEEIAKYGNPTIKRIYGDWTKPKLSKWKNLLLENAITPIQQYGYTTGKNATDSAMIIDAMDILYSEKVNGFCLVSSDSDFTRLAT
;
A
#
# COMPACT_ATOMS: atom_id res chain seq x y z
N MET A 1 11.24 -19.27 10.33
CA MET A 1 10.90 -18.95 8.93
C MET A 1 10.61 -17.47 8.88
N ASP A 2 11.32 -16.70 8.07
CA ASP A 2 10.98 -15.28 7.86
C ASP A 2 9.69 -15.20 7.04
N LEU A 3 8.60 -14.77 7.66
CA LEU A 3 7.34 -14.50 6.98
C LEU A 3 7.55 -13.36 5.99
N LYS A 4 7.35 -13.62 4.70
CA LYS A 4 7.40 -12.59 3.67
C LYS A 4 6.05 -11.89 3.60
N LEU A 5 6.07 -10.57 3.72
CA LEU A 5 4.85 -9.76 3.66
C LEU A 5 4.85 -8.88 2.41
N ALA A 6 3.66 -8.68 1.86
CA ALA A 6 3.37 -7.57 0.96
C ALA A 6 2.76 -6.41 1.75
N VAL A 7 3.13 -5.18 1.45
CA VAL A 7 2.61 -3.97 2.09
C VAL A 7 1.98 -3.10 1.01
N LEU A 8 0.69 -2.86 1.13
CA LEU A 8 -0.11 -2.11 0.17
C LEU A 8 -0.69 -0.88 0.87
N ILE A 9 -0.26 0.30 0.43
CA ILE A 9 -0.53 1.57 1.11
C ILE A 9 -1.46 2.41 0.25
N ASP A 10 -2.52 2.92 0.85
CA ASP A 10 -3.37 3.93 0.24
C ASP A 10 -2.73 5.32 0.40
N GLY A 11 -2.04 5.78 -0.64
CA GLY A 11 -1.34 7.07 -0.61
C GLY A 11 -2.27 8.28 -0.64
N ASP A 12 -3.50 8.12 -1.16
CA ASP A 12 -4.48 9.22 -1.19
C ASP A 12 -4.98 9.53 0.23
N ASN A 13 -5.11 8.51 1.08
CA ASN A 13 -5.65 8.65 2.44
C ASN A 13 -4.59 8.65 3.56
N ILE A 14 -3.44 8.00 3.38
CA ILE A 14 -2.41 7.89 4.42
C ILE A 14 -1.39 9.04 4.37
N PRO A 15 -1.16 9.77 5.47
CA PRO A 15 -0.11 10.79 5.54
C PRO A 15 1.29 10.17 5.51
N SER A 16 2.18 10.77 4.72
CA SER A 16 3.58 10.31 4.56
C SER A 16 4.41 10.37 5.85
N ALA A 17 3.97 11.13 6.86
CA ALA A 17 4.65 11.28 8.14
C ALA A 17 4.78 9.95 8.91
N TYR A 18 3.84 9.03 8.72
CA TYR A 18 3.78 7.77 9.49
C TYR A 18 4.52 6.61 8.82
N VAL A 19 5.06 6.78 7.60
CA VAL A 19 5.64 5.66 6.83
C VAL A 19 6.74 4.94 7.60
N LYS A 20 7.61 5.66 8.31
CA LYS A 20 8.74 5.05 9.02
C LYS A 20 8.26 4.16 10.16
N GLU A 21 7.43 4.71 11.06
CA GLU A 21 6.87 3.98 12.20
C GLU A 21 6.02 2.79 11.74
N MET A 22 5.24 2.97 10.68
CA MET A 22 4.45 1.92 10.06
C MET A 22 5.34 0.78 9.52
N MET A 23 6.42 1.07 8.80
CA MET A 23 7.33 0.05 8.30
C MET A 23 8.06 -0.67 9.44
N GLU A 24 8.43 0.04 10.50
CA GLU A 24 9.02 -0.54 11.72
C GLU A 24 8.05 -1.49 12.43
N GLU A 25 6.76 -1.14 12.52
CA GLU A 25 5.73 -2.00 13.09
C GLU A 25 5.51 -3.26 12.24
N ILE A 26 5.35 -3.12 10.93
CA ILE A 26 5.15 -4.25 10.01
C ILE A 26 6.33 -5.23 10.08
N ALA A 27 7.56 -4.72 10.20
CA ALA A 27 8.77 -5.54 10.29
C ALA A 27 8.79 -6.49 11.51
N LYS A 28 7.98 -6.22 12.55
CA LYS A 28 7.84 -7.11 13.72
C LYS A 28 7.08 -8.40 13.39
N TYR A 29 6.23 -8.39 12.37
CA TYR A 29 5.40 -9.53 11.96
C TYR A 29 6.00 -10.32 10.81
N GLY A 30 6.91 -9.73 10.04
CA GLY A 30 7.58 -10.38 8.93
C GLY A 30 8.38 -9.41 8.07
N ASN A 31 9.15 -9.93 7.12
CA ASN A 31 9.97 -9.17 6.20
C ASN A 31 9.11 -8.55 5.06
N PRO A 32 9.00 -7.22 4.95
CA PRO A 32 8.28 -6.56 3.85
C PRO A 32 9.04 -6.69 2.53
N THR A 33 8.66 -7.66 1.69
CA THR A 33 9.34 -7.97 0.42
C THR A 33 8.71 -7.28 -0.78
N ILE A 34 7.41 -7.00 -0.71
CA ILE A 34 6.69 -6.20 -1.71
C ILE A 34 6.13 -4.99 -0.99
N LYS A 35 6.42 -3.78 -1.50
CA LYS A 35 5.98 -2.52 -0.90
C LYS A 35 5.43 -1.63 -2.01
N ARG A 36 4.14 -1.37 -1.98
CA ARG A 36 3.44 -0.59 -3.01
C ARG A 36 2.58 0.48 -2.37
N ILE A 37 2.51 1.62 -3.02
CA ILE A 37 1.64 2.73 -2.62
C ILE A 37 0.82 3.20 -3.80
N TYR A 38 -0.48 3.31 -3.60
CA TYR A 38 -1.47 3.56 -4.65
C TYR A 38 -2.02 4.96 -4.50
N GLY A 39 -2.15 5.67 -5.61
CA GLY A 39 -2.80 6.98 -5.61
C GLY A 39 -2.53 7.75 -6.88
N ASP A 40 -3.07 8.95 -6.93
CA ASP A 40 -2.94 9.84 -8.07
C ASP A 40 -1.72 10.75 -7.95
N TRP A 41 -0.56 10.29 -8.43
CA TRP A 41 0.73 11.00 -8.34
C TRP A 41 0.78 12.30 -9.15
N THR A 42 -0.27 12.63 -9.90
CA THR A 42 -0.45 13.96 -10.51
C THR A 42 -0.86 15.01 -9.46
N LYS A 43 -1.41 14.59 -8.31
CA LYS A 43 -1.87 15.49 -7.24
C LYS A 43 -0.69 16.02 -6.40
N PRO A 44 -0.66 17.32 -6.08
CA PRO A 44 0.38 17.91 -5.25
C PRO A 44 0.54 17.29 -3.85
N LYS A 45 -0.54 16.75 -3.27
CA LYS A 45 -0.54 16.12 -1.94
C LYS A 45 0.47 14.97 -1.82
N LEU A 46 0.64 14.19 -2.90
CA LEU A 46 1.55 13.05 -2.94
C LEU A 46 3.02 13.43 -3.18
N SER A 47 3.32 14.71 -3.45
CA SER A 47 4.70 15.17 -3.62
C SER A 47 5.59 14.89 -2.40
N LYS A 48 5.02 14.94 -1.18
CA LYS A 48 5.71 14.65 0.08
C LYS A 48 6.20 13.21 0.18
N TRP A 49 5.59 12.28 -0.56
CA TRP A 49 5.99 10.88 -0.57
C TRP A 49 7.24 10.63 -1.40
N LYS A 50 7.55 11.47 -2.42
CA LYS A 50 8.58 11.18 -3.42
C LYS A 50 9.94 10.79 -2.84
N ASN A 51 10.43 11.53 -1.84
CA ASN A 51 11.72 11.23 -1.21
C ASN A 51 11.64 9.94 -0.38
N LEU A 52 10.54 9.75 0.34
CA LEU A 52 10.31 8.60 1.21
C LEU A 52 10.16 7.28 0.44
N LEU A 53 9.70 7.33 -0.81
CA LEU A 53 9.56 6.12 -1.64
C LEU A 53 10.90 5.44 -1.88
N LEU A 54 11.93 6.21 -2.24
CA LEU A 54 13.26 5.68 -2.51
C LEU A 54 13.91 5.17 -1.22
N GLU A 55 13.83 5.95 -0.15
CA GLU A 55 14.39 5.60 1.17
C GLU A 55 13.82 4.29 1.72
N ASN A 56 12.53 4.03 1.48
CA ASN A 56 11.84 2.85 2.00
C ASN A 56 11.67 1.74 0.95
N ALA A 57 12.22 1.90 -0.26
CA ALA A 57 12.03 1.03 -1.41
C ALA A 57 10.55 0.69 -1.66
N ILE A 58 9.69 1.70 -1.65
CA ILE A 58 8.25 1.60 -1.92
C ILE A 58 8.00 1.97 -3.38
N THR A 59 7.32 1.09 -4.11
CA THR A 59 6.99 1.30 -5.52
C THR A 59 5.68 2.09 -5.65
N PRO A 60 5.65 3.24 -6.35
CA PRO A 60 4.42 3.97 -6.60
C PRO A 60 3.60 3.30 -7.71
N ILE A 61 2.30 3.17 -7.47
CA ILE A 61 1.30 2.70 -8.43
C ILE A 61 0.36 3.86 -8.73
N GLN A 62 0.35 4.30 -9.99
CA GLN A 62 -0.49 5.41 -10.45
C GLN A 62 -1.93 4.96 -10.65
N GLN A 63 -2.85 5.69 -10.02
CA GLN A 63 -4.29 5.56 -10.22
C GLN A 63 -4.88 6.93 -10.52
N TYR A 64 -5.48 7.10 -11.68
CA TYR A 64 -6.08 8.38 -12.07
C TYR A 64 -7.43 8.57 -11.38
N GLY A 65 -7.54 9.62 -10.57
CA GLY A 65 -8.81 10.01 -9.96
C GLY A 65 -9.66 10.85 -10.92
N TYR A 66 -10.30 10.23 -11.91
CA TYR A 66 -11.13 10.98 -12.89
C TYR A 66 -12.41 11.59 -12.29
N THR A 67 -12.86 11.08 -11.14
CA THR A 67 -14.02 11.59 -10.39
C THR A 67 -13.77 11.46 -8.90
N THR A 68 -13.98 12.52 -8.16
CA THR A 68 -13.95 12.54 -6.69
C THR A 68 -14.99 11.58 -6.12
N GLY A 69 -14.59 10.66 -5.24
CA GLY A 69 -15.48 9.70 -4.59
C GLY A 69 -15.67 8.36 -5.31
N LYS A 70 -14.85 8.02 -6.30
CA LYS A 70 -14.79 6.65 -6.84
C LYS A 70 -13.59 5.88 -6.29
N ASN A 71 -13.84 4.65 -5.86
CA ASN A 71 -12.91 3.71 -5.23
C ASN A 71 -11.91 3.07 -6.22
N ALA A 72 -11.35 3.86 -7.14
CA ALA A 72 -10.42 3.36 -8.16
C ALA A 72 -9.10 2.90 -7.52
N THR A 73 -8.61 3.67 -6.54
CA THR A 73 -7.43 3.31 -5.74
C THR A 73 -7.69 2.01 -4.97
N ASP A 74 -8.85 1.88 -4.31
CA ASP A 74 -9.18 0.68 -3.52
C ASP A 74 -9.36 -0.55 -4.41
N SER A 75 -10.04 -0.40 -5.54
CA SER A 75 -10.22 -1.50 -6.51
C SER A 75 -8.87 -2.00 -7.03
N ALA A 76 -7.96 -1.08 -7.38
CA ALA A 76 -6.62 -1.43 -7.81
C ALA A 76 -5.81 -2.12 -6.69
N MET A 77 -5.92 -1.62 -5.47
CA MET A 77 -5.28 -2.23 -4.29
C MET A 77 -5.80 -3.65 -4.02
N ILE A 78 -7.12 -3.86 -4.11
CA ILE A 78 -7.76 -5.18 -3.89
C ILE A 78 -7.31 -6.18 -4.95
N ILE A 79 -7.33 -5.80 -6.23
CA ILE A 79 -6.90 -6.67 -7.33
C ILE A 79 -5.45 -7.07 -7.13
N ASP A 80 -4.59 -6.09 -6.83
CA ASP A 80 -3.16 -6.34 -6.67
C ASP A 80 -2.85 -7.16 -5.40
N ALA A 81 -3.61 -6.97 -4.32
CA ALA A 81 -3.52 -7.81 -3.13
C ALA A 81 -3.81 -9.29 -3.45
N MET A 82 -4.88 -9.54 -4.22
CA MET A 82 -5.22 -10.89 -4.65
C MET A 82 -4.13 -11.47 -5.57
N ASP A 83 -3.69 -10.74 -6.59
CA ASP A 83 -2.65 -11.22 -7.51
C ASP A 83 -1.33 -11.55 -6.78
N ILE A 84 -0.94 -10.72 -5.81
CA ILE A 84 0.23 -10.97 -4.98
C ILE A 84 0.03 -12.23 -4.12
N LEU A 85 -1.12 -12.38 -3.48
CA LEU A 85 -1.44 -13.54 -2.65
C LEU A 85 -1.40 -14.84 -3.47
N TYR A 86 -2.00 -14.85 -4.66
CA TYR A 86 -2.03 -16.00 -5.56
C TYR A 86 -0.70 -16.29 -6.24
N SER A 87 0.26 -15.37 -6.21
CA SER A 87 1.60 -15.58 -6.79
C SER A 87 2.52 -16.49 -5.95
N GLU A 88 2.09 -16.89 -4.75
CA GLU A 88 2.88 -17.67 -3.76
C GLU A 88 4.23 -17.02 -3.36
N LYS A 89 4.43 -15.73 -3.67
CA LYS A 89 5.67 -15.00 -3.35
C LYS A 89 5.73 -14.49 -1.92
N VAL A 90 4.58 -14.38 -1.26
CA VAL A 90 4.43 -13.85 0.10
C VAL A 90 3.56 -14.78 0.95
N ASN A 91 3.72 -14.70 2.27
CA ASN A 91 2.95 -15.45 3.26
C ASN A 91 1.72 -14.69 3.75
N GLY A 92 1.62 -13.40 3.44
CA GLY A 92 0.50 -12.54 3.81
C GLY A 92 0.69 -11.12 3.29
N PHE A 93 -0.30 -10.28 3.53
CA PHE A 93 -0.27 -8.88 3.14
C PHE A 93 -0.74 -7.97 4.29
N CYS A 94 -0.21 -6.77 4.33
CA CYS A 94 -0.58 -5.68 5.21
C CYS A 94 -1.25 -4.61 4.36
N LEU A 95 -2.51 -4.31 4.68
CA LEU A 95 -3.27 -3.22 4.07
C LEU A 95 -3.16 -2.00 4.97
N VAL A 96 -2.67 -0.89 4.42
CA VAL A 96 -2.57 0.38 5.12
C VAL A 96 -3.55 1.34 4.46
N SER A 97 -4.77 1.39 4.99
CA SER A 97 -5.84 2.28 4.54
C SER A 97 -6.69 2.73 5.71
N SER A 98 -7.41 3.83 5.54
CA SER A 98 -8.48 4.28 6.45
C SER A 98 -9.87 3.81 6.02
N ASP A 99 -9.99 3.09 4.90
CA ASP A 99 -11.27 2.62 4.36
C ASP A 99 -11.65 1.23 4.93
N SER A 100 -12.91 1.08 5.32
CA SER A 100 -13.48 -0.19 5.79
C SER A 100 -13.75 -1.19 4.66
N ASP A 101 -13.75 -0.76 3.40
CA ASP A 101 -14.05 -1.61 2.23
C ASP A 101 -13.08 -2.80 2.09
N PHE A 102 -11.88 -2.70 2.69
CA PHE A 102 -10.88 -3.76 2.73
C PHE A 102 -11.20 -4.90 3.72
N THR A 103 -12.26 -4.78 4.54
CA THR A 103 -12.58 -5.75 5.60
C THR A 103 -12.71 -7.18 5.06
N ARG A 104 -13.28 -7.36 3.85
CA ARG A 104 -13.45 -8.71 3.26
C ARG A 104 -12.14 -9.38 2.83
N LEU A 105 -11.03 -8.63 2.72
CA LEU A 105 -9.70 -9.17 2.48
C LEU A 105 -8.99 -9.59 3.77
N ALA A 106 -9.32 -8.98 4.90
CA ALA A 106 -8.73 -9.25 6.20
C ALA A 106 -9.63 -10.21 6.98
N THR A 107 -9.56 -11.51 6.67
CA THR A 107 -10.30 -12.57 7.38
C THR A 107 -9.41 -13.35 8.33
#